data_AF-A0A529MKG7-F1
#
_entry.id   AF-A0A529MKG7-F1
#
_cell.length_a   1.000
_cell.length_b   1.000
_cell.length_c   1.000
_cell.angle_alpha   90.00
_cell.angle_beta   90.00
_cell.angle_gamma   90.00
#
_symmetry.space_group_name_H-M   'P 1'
#
loop_
_entity.id
_entity.type
_entity.pdbx_description
1 polymer ?
#
loop_
_entity_poly.entity_id
_entity_poly.type
_entity_poly.pdbx_seq_one_letter_code
_entity_poly.pdbx_strand_id
1 'polypeptide(L)' 'MRIALSTLAGATVLALGLFAAPAIAEDAGIVVYNAQHESLAKEWAAGFTKETGIKVTLRNGGDS' A
#
# COMPACT_ATOMS: atom_id res chain seq x y z
N MET A 1 -37.69 18.83 4.27
CA MET A 1 -36.39 18.91 4.98
C MET A 1 -35.70 17.55 5.20
N ARG A 2 -36.40 16.44 5.42
CA ARG A 2 -35.75 15.12 5.66
C ARG A 2 -34.96 14.57 4.45
N ILE A 3 -35.45 14.77 3.22
CA ILE A 3 -34.79 14.26 2.00
C ILE A 3 -33.45 14.98 1.72
N ALA A 4 -33.41 16.31 1.92
CA ALA A 4 -32.19 17.11 1.76
C ALA A 4 -31.12 16.80 2.83
N LEU A 5 -31.55 16.35 4.01
CA LEU A 5 -30.64 15.93 5.08
C LEU A 5 -30.02 14.55 4.80
N SER A 6 -30.78 13.64 4.17
CA SER A 6 -30.30 12.32 3.75
C SER A 6 -29.29 12.37 2.61
N THR A 7 -29.47 13.26 1.63
CA THR A 7 -28.51 13.42 0.52
C THR A 7 -27.21 14.07 0.98
N LEU A 8 -27.27 14.99 1.95
CA LEU A 8 -26.09 15.61 2.56
C LEU A 8 -25.28 14.61 3.39
N ALA A 9 -25.96 13.70 4.10
CA ALA A 9 -25.31 12.62 4.87
C ALA A 9 -24.64 11.55 3.98
N GLY A 10 -25.23 11.23 2.82
CA GLY A 10 -24.61 10.32 1.85
C GLY A 10 -23.36 10.90 1.20
N ALA A 11 -23.40 12.19 0.84
CA ALA A 11 -22.28 12.88 0.21
C ALA A 11 -21.07 13.04 1.15
N THR A 12 -21.30 13.25 2.46
CA THR A 12 -20.21 13.34 3.44
C THR A 12 -19.53 12.00 3.71
N VAL A 13 -20.25 10.88 3.71
CA VAL A 13 -19.66 9.53 3.86
C VAL A 13 -18.82 9.15 2.64
N LEU A 14 -19.28 9.46 1.43
CA LEU A 14 -18.52 9.25 0.19
C LEU A 14 -17.26 10.12 0.12
N ALA A 15 -17.36 11.38 0.57
CA ALA A 15 -16.20 12.26 0.67
C ALA A 15 -15.15 11.74 1.65
N LEU A 16 -15.56 11.19 2.81
CA LEU A 16 -14.64 10.60 3.79
C LEU A 16 -13.98 9.30 3.29
N GLY A 17 -14.67 8.50 2.48
CA GLY A 17 -14.11 7.28 1.88
C GLY A 17 -13.00 7.55 0.86
N LEU A 18 -13.02 8.71 0.19
CA LEU A 18 -11.94 9.13 -0.72
C LEU A 18 -10.68 9.59 0.03
N PHE A 19 -10.79 9.90 1.34
CA PHE A 19 -9.67 10.22 2.22
C PHE A 19 -9.33 9.06 3.17
N ALA A 20 -9.54 7.81 2.73
CA ALA A 20 -9.00 6.66 3.45
C ALA A 20 -7.51 6.92 3.72
N ALA A 21 -7.14 6.97 5.00
CA ALA A 21 -5.77 7.25 5.41
C ALA A 21 -4.82 6.30 4.67
N PRO A 22 -3.65 6.77 4.19
CA PRO A 22 -2.71 5.90 3.52
C PRO A 22 -2.40 4.71 4.43
N ALA A 23 -2.45 3.50 3.89
CA ALA A 23 -1.98 2.33 4.59
C ALA A 23 -0.49 2.51 4.85
N ILE A 24 -0.14 2.86 6.09
CA ILE A 24 1.24 2.94 6.55
C ILE A 24 1.68 1.52 6.86
N ALA A 25 2.83 1.10 6.32
CA ALA A 25 3.41 -0.17 6.71
C ALA A 25 3.76 -0.16 8.20
N GLU A 26 3.62 -1.31 8.86
CA GLU A 26 4.21 -1.49 10.19
C GLU A 26 5.71 -1.20 10.14
N ASP A 27 6.31 -0.77 11.27
CA ASP A 27 7.73 -0.40 11.32
C ASP A 27 8.68 -1.53 10.87
N ALA A 28 8.21 -2.78 10.94
CA ALA A 28 8.91 -3.96 10.44
C ALA A 28 9.01 -4.02 8.90
N GLY A 29 8.13 -3.34 8.17
CA GLY A 29 8.07 -3.37 6.71
C GLY A 29 7.42 -4.64 6.15
N ILE A 30 7.76 -5.00 4.91
CA ILE A 30 7.23 -6.18 4.21
C ILE A 30 8.32 -7.23 3.95
N VAL A 31 7.92 -8.49 3.88
CA VAL A 31 8.77 -9.61 3.46
C VAL A 31 8.27 -10.14 2.11
N VAL A 32 9.14 -10.16 1.11
CA VAL A 32 8.83 -10.60 -0.25
C VAL A 32 9.63 -11.86 -0.57
N TYR A 33 8.92 -12.95 -0.87
CA TYR A 33 9.51 -14.18 -1.36
C TYR A 33 9.68 -14.03 -2.87
N ASN A 34 10.92 -13.86 -3.31
CA ASN A 34 11.27 -13.54 -4.67
C ASN A 34 11.71 -14.81 -5.43
N ALA A 35 11.00 -15.15 -6.50
CA ALA A 35 11.37 -16.21 -7.44
C ALA A 35 11.92 -15.67 -8.78
N GLN A 36 12.16 -14.36 -8.87
CA GLN A 36 12.71 -13.67 -10.05
C GLN A 36 14.24 -13.49 -9.92
N HIS A 37 14.89 -13.07 -11.02
CA HIS A 37 16.29 -12.62 -10.99
C HIS A 37 16.58 -11.64 -9.85
N GLU A 38 17.52 -12.00 -8.97
CA GLU A 38 17.77 -11.24 -7.75
C GLU A 38 18.16 -9.78 -8.00
N SER A 39 18.91 -9.50 -9.07
CA SER A 39 19.34 -8.14 -9.40
C SER A 39 18.15 -7.23 -9.67
N LEU A 40 17.17 -7.71 -10.43
CA LEU A 40 15.96 -6.96 -10.74
C LEU A 40 15.13 -6.71 -9.47
N ALA A 41 14.93 -7.74 -8.65
CA ALA A 41 14.17 -7.61 -7.40
C ALA A 41 14.81 -6.64 -6.42
N LYS A 42 16.14 -6.61 -6.33
CA LYS A 42 16.90 -5.67 -5.49
C LYS A 42 16.70 -4.23 -5.92
N GLU A 43 16.81 -3.94 -7.22
CA GLU A 43 16.63 -2.57 -7.74
C GLU A 43 15.22 -2.05 -7.48
N TRP A 44 14.19 -2.87 -7.69
CA TRP A 44 12.80 -2.48 -7.43
C TRP A 44 12.51 -2.29 -5.95
N ALA A 45 12.99 -3.20 -5.09
CA ALA A 45 12.82 -3.08 -3.64
C ALA A 45 13.48 -1.80 -3.10
N ALA A 46 14.67 -1.46 -3.61
CA ALA A 46 15.36 -0.22 -3.25
C ALA A 46 14.59 1.01 -3.72
N GLY A 47 14.12 1.04 -4.97
CA GLY A 47 13.30 2.13 -5.51
C GLY A 47 12.02 2.34 -4.71
N PHE A 48 11.28 1.27 -4.45
CA PHE A 48 10.05 1.31 -3.65
C PHE A 48 10.30 1.80 -2.22
N THR A 49 11.34 1.30 -1.56
CA THR A 49 11.71 1.74 -0.19
C THR A 49 12.05 3.22 -0.17
N LYS A 50 12.76 3.72 -1.19
CA LYS A 50 13.13 5.14 -1.30
C LYS A 50 11.92 6.05 -1.46
N GLU A 51 10.93 5.65 -2.25
CA GLU A 51 9.74 6.47 -2.53
C GLU A 51 8.73 6.45 -1.39
N THR A 52 8.58 5.31 -0.72
CA THR A 52 7.50 5.08 0.25
C THR A 52 7.96 5.12 1.71
N GLY A 53 9.26 4.94 1.97
CA GLY A 53 9.80 4.72 3.31
C GLY A 53 9.52 3.32 3.88
N ILE A 54 8.84 2.44 3.13
CA ILE A 54 8.48 1.10 3.58
C ILE A 54 9.69 0.16 3.40
N LYS A 55 10.17 -0.44 4.49
CA LYS A 55 11.28 -1.40 4.45
C LYS A 55 10.85 -2.67 3.71
N VAL A 56 11.74 -3.20 2.86
CA VAL A 56 11.51 -4.46 2.13
C VAL A 56 12.59 -5.47 2.46
N THR A 57 12.19 -6.66 2.90
CA THR A 57 13.09 -7.81 3.07
C THR A 57 12.85 -8.81 1.95
N LEU A 58 13.85 -9.04 1.10
CA LEU A 58 13.78 -10.05 0.03
C LEU A 58 14.24 -11.42 0.55
N ARG A 59 13.45 -12.46 0.27
CA ARG A 59 13.79 -13.87 0.47
C ARG A 59 13.82 -14.55 -0.90
N ASN A 60 15.01 -14.71 -1.46
CA ASN A 60 15.15 -15.28 -2.79
C ASN A 60 15.00 -16.80 -2.76
N GLY A 61 14.32 -17.33 -3.77
CA GLY A 61 14.15 -18.75 -4.03
C GLY A 61 13.99 -18.98 -5.54
N GLY A 62 13.68 -20.22 -5.92
CA GLY A 62 13.31 -20.58 -7.28
C GLY A 62 11.84 -20.98 -7.36
N ASP A 63 11.23 -20.77 -8.53
CA ASP A 63 9.96 -21.41 -8.86
C ASP A 63 10.26 -22.85 -9.28
N SER A 64 9.95 -23.83 -8.44
CA SER A 64 10.23 -25.26 -8.63
C SER A 64 9.13 -26.12 -8.03
#